data_AF-A0A850LPB0-F1
#
_entry.id   AF-A0A850LPB0-F1
#
_cell.length_a   1.000
_cell.length_b   1.000
_cell.length_c   1.000
_cell.angle_alpha   90.00
_cell.angle_beta   90.00
_cell.angle_gamma   90.00
#
_symmetry.space_group_name_H-M   'P 1'
#
loop_
_entity.id
_entity.type
_entity.pdbx_description
1 polymer ?
#
loop_
_entity_poly.entity_id
_entity_poly.type
_entity_poly.pdbx_seq_one_letter_code
_entity_poly.pdbx_strand_id
1 'polypeptide(L)'
;MPFNYYSLDESKPEQKATKDRIKRNIKLLKIGWIKEVYDGLEYIEENMSGVLIKGILKKLQNVVDNISHGLIKKIYDLFLADLRDKTIKQIDVFTKCAKLYDGSNLDDLLEKYTKEYLKYDLTYKSCVKKHQNFKELESYQINTFKHRIVQTNKMMACDGQASSDKDIVREIYKDYDTAKRELYKQIGYTQKAINLIFKDDSILKVNPIIKRPVLDVLRMGYEYALNHLIENLKDTFNK
;
A
#
# COMPACT_ATOMS: atom_id res chain seq x y z
N MET A 1 -12.82 20.14 -1.47
CA MET A 1 -14.16 19.68 -1.01
C MET A 1 -14.33 18.24 -1.49
N PRO A 2 -14.89 17.31 -0.70
CA PRO A 2 -15.21 15.97 -1.19
C PRO A 2 -16.13 16.02 -2.41
N PHE A 3 -16.05 15.02 -3.29
CA PHE A 3 -16.88 14.97 -4.49
C PHE A 3 -17.23 13.54 -4.89
N ASN A 4 -18.45 13.34 -5.39
CA ASN A 4 -18.84 12.09 -6.03
C ASN A 4 -18.61 12.18 -7.55
N TYR A 5 -17.69 11.38 -8.08
CA TYR A 5 -17.37 11.34 -9.51
C TYR A 5 -18.58 10.97 -10.38
N TYR A 6 -19.45 10.10 -9.87
CA TYR A 6 -20.57 9.55 -10.62
C TYR A 6 -21.80 10.44 -10.62
N SER A 7 -21.85 11.47 -9.77
CA SER A 7 -22.90 12.50 -9.82
C SER A 7 -22.63 13.59 -10.84
N LEU A 8 -21.47 13.58 -11.52
CA LEU A 8 -21.11 14.56 -12.55
C LEU A 8 -21.83 14.25 -13.88
N ASP A 9 -22.63 15.21 -14.32
CA ASP A 9 -23.41 15.21 -15.55
C ASP A 9 -22.55 15.61 -16.76
N GLU A 10 -22.24 14.66 -17.63
CA GLU A 10 -21.41 14.90 -18.82
C GLU A 10 -22.08 15.76 -19.90
N SER A 11 -23.40 16.00 -19.80
CA SER A 11 -24.09 16.92 -20.69
C SER A 11 -23.76 18.39 -20.39
N LYS A 12 -23.29 18.68 -19.17
CA LYS A 12 -22.89 20.03 -18.74
C LYS A 12 -21.38 20.23 -18.98
N PRO A 13 -20.97 21.22 -19.80
CA PRO A 13 -19.56 21.41 -20.18
C PRO A 13 -18.58 21.50 -19.00
N GLU A 14 -18.94 22.23 -17.94
CA GLU A 14 -18.10 22.40 -16.75
C GLU A 14 -17.92 21.10 -15.95
N GLN A 15 -18.99 20.30 -15.84
CA GLN A 15 -18.94 19.02 -15.13
C GLN A 15 -18.21 17.96 -15.95
N LYS A 16 -18.35 17.98 -17.29
CA LYS A 16 -17.54 17.17 -18.20
C LYS A 16 -16.05 17.50 -18.07
N ALA A 17 -15.67 18.77 -18.09
CA ALA A 17 -14.28 19.20 -17.90
C ALA A 17 -13.72 18.75 -16.54
N THR A 18 -14.53 18.85 -15.48
CA THR A 18 -14.18 18.35 -14.15
C THR A 18 -13.97 16.84 -14.15
N LYS A 19 -14.85 16.08 -14.81
CA LYS A 19 -14.75 14.63 -14.91
C LYS A 19 -13.50 14.18 -15.67
N ASP A 20 -13.15 14.88 -16.75
CA ASP A 20 -11.95 14.60 -17.53
C ASP A 20 -10.66 14.94 -16.75
N ARG A 21 -10.68 16.04 -15.99
CA ARG A 21 -9.60 16.38 -15.03
C ARG A 21 -9.40 15.26 -13.99
N ILE A 22 -10.48 14.78 -13.39
CA ILE A 22 -10.42 13.69 -12.41
C ILE A 22 -9.86 12.41 -13.06
N LYS A 23 -10.30 12.04 -14.28
CA LYS A 23 -9.77 10.88 -15.01
C LYS A 23 -8.25 11.00 -15.22
N ARG A 24 -7.76 12.18 -15.64
CA ARG A 24 -6.33 12.45 -15.78
C ARG A 24 -5.59 12.30 -14.45
N ASN A 25 -6.09 12.93 -13.39
CA ASN A 25 -5.46 12.89 -12.07
C ASN A 25 -5.35 11.45 -11.55
N ILE A 26 -6.39 10.63 -11.74
CA ILE A 26 -6.36 9.20 -11.38
C ILE A 26 -5.27 8.45 -12.13
N LYS A 27 -5.11 8.72 -13.44
CA LYS A 27 -4.07 8.08 -14.25
C LYS A 27 -2.68 8.42 -13.71
N LEU A 28 -2.41 9.69 -13.43
CA LEU A 28 -1.13 10.15 -12.89
C LEU A 28 -0.83 9.50 -11.53
N LEU A 29 -1.80 9.54 -10.61
CA LEU A 29 -1.67 8.93 -9.28
C LEU A 29 -1.40 7.42 -9.36
N LYS A 30 -2.13 6.69 -10.22
CA LYS A 30 -1.89 5.25 -10.39
C LYS A 30 -0.51 4.95 -10.95
N ILE A 31 -0.01 5.73 -11.91
CA ILE A 31 1.35 5.56 -12.43
C ILE A 31 2.37 5.71 -11.29
N GLY A 32 2.24 6.77 -10.49
CA GLY A 32 3.09 7.01 -9.33
C GLY A 32 3.03 5.85 -8.33
N TRP A 33 1.85 5.50 -7.83
CA TRP A 33 1.70 4.42 -6.85
C TRP A 33 2.16 3.05 -7.36
N ILE A 34 1.92 2.75 -8.64
CA ILE A 34 2.42 1.51 -9.23
C ILE A 34 3.94 1.54 -9.27
N LYS A 35 4.57 2.64 -9.70
CA LYS A 35 6.03 2.79 -9.67
C LYS A 35 6.58 2.55 -8.26
N GLU A 36 6.00 3.16 -7.22
CA GLU A 36 6.40 2.93 -5.82
C GLU A 36 6.31 1.46 -5.39
N VAL A 37 5.29 0.73 -5.87
CA VAL A 37 5.17 -0.71 -5.63
C VAL A 37 6.29 -1.48 -6.32
N TYR A 38 6.64 -1.12 -7.57
CA TYR A 38 7.71 -1.78 -8.30
C TYR A 38 9.08 -1.51 -7.67
N ASP A 39 9.38 -0.25 -7.34
CA ASP A 39 10.63 0.15 -6.68
C ASP A 39 10.80 -0.58 -5.33
N GLY A 40 9.72 -0.71 -4.56
CA GLY A 40 9.71 -1.50 -3.31
C GLY A 40 9.93 -2.99 -3.51
N LEU A 41 9.34 -3.59 -4.56
CA LEU A 41 9.52 -5.00 -4.88
C LEU A 41 10.93 -5.30 -5.38
N GLU A 42 11.50 -4.41 -6.18
CA GLU A 42 12.89 -4.51 -6.68
C GLU A 42 13.88 -4.41 -5.53
N TYR A 43 13.73 -3.41 -4.64
CA TYR A 43 14.55 -3.32 -3.43
C TYR A 43 14.48 -4.60 -2.60
N ILE A 44 13.27 -5.12 -2.42
CA ILE A 44 13.05 -6.36 -1.69
C ILE A 44 13.76 -7.52 -2.42
N GLU A 45 13.63 -7.68 -3.74
CA GLU A 45 14.33 -8.71 -4.53
C GLU A 45 15.84 -8.68 -4.38
N GLU A 46 16.45 -7.50 -4.53
CA GLU A 46 17.89 -7.31 -4.40
C GLU A 46 18.39 -7.70 -3.00
N ASN A 47 17.68 -7.27 -1.97
CA ASN A 47 18.13 -7.43 -0.58
C ASN A 47 17.68 -8.77 0.06
N MET A 48 16.59 -9.36 -0.41
CA MET A 48 16.09 -10.66 0.06
C MET A 48 16.95 -11.82 -0.43
N SER A 49 17.49 -11.74 -1.65
CA SER A 49 18.37 -12.78 -2.19
C SER A 49 19.56 -13.06 -1.25
N GLY A 50 20.06 -12.06 -0.53
CA GLY A 50 21.08 -12.24 0.51
C GLY A 50 20.53 -12.75 1.84
N VAL A 51 19.40 -12.22 2.32
CA VAL A 51 18.87 -12.49 3.67
C VAL A 51 18.15 -13.84 3.78
N LEU A 52 17.23 -14.13 2.85
CA LEU A 52 16.48 -15.40 2.83
C LEU A 52 17.40 -16.56 2.48
N ILE A 53 18.27 -16.42 1.48
CA ILE A 53 19.16 -17.51 1.07
C ILE A 53 20.15 -17.82 2.20
N LYS A 54 20.81 -16.83 2.81
CA LYS A 54 21.72 -17.10 3.94
C LYS A 54 20.99 -17.63 5.18
N GLY A 55 19.81 -17.10 5.52
CA GLY A 55 19.05 -17.52 6.70
C GLY A 55 18.40 -18.90 6.57
N ILE A 56 17.84 -19.21 5.40
CA ILE A 56 17.25 -20.50 5.07
C ILE A 56 18.35 -21.54 4.87
N LEU A 57 19.41 -21.25 4.11
CA LEU A 57 20.52 -22.20 3.92
C LEU A 57 21.24 -22.51 5.23
N LYS A 58 21.43 -21.54 6.12
CA LYS A 58 22.05 -21.79 7.44
C LYS A 58 21.20 -22.68 8.34
N LYS A 59 19.86 -22.65 8.23
CA LYS A 59 18.95 -23.54 8.98
C LYS A 59 18.69 -24.87 8.29
N LEU A 60 18.78 -24.91 6.96
CA LEU A 60 18.60 -26.11 6.13
C LEU A 60 19.92 -26.77 5.73
N GLN A 61 21.04 -26.33 6.31
CA GLN A 61 22.39 -26.85 6.02
C GLN A 61 22.53 -28.36 6.30
N ASN A 62 21.59 -28.95 7.05
CA ASN A 62 21.52 -30.38 7.32
C ASN A 62 20.45 -31.13 6.48
N VAL A 63 19.65 -30.44 5.66
CA VAL A 63 18.51 -31.01 4.91
C VAL A 63 18.66 -30.85 3.40
N VAL A 64 19.54 -29.95 2.94
CA VAL A 64 19.56 -29.53 1.53
C VAL A 64 20.99 -29.40 1.00
N ASP A 65 21.60 -30.54 0.70
CA ASP A 65 22.72 -30.58 -0.25
C ASP A 65 22.23 -30.62 -1.71
N ASN A 66 20.90 -30.72 -1.98
CA ASN A 66 20.40 -30.98 -3.34
C ASN A 66 19.10 -30.25 -3.78
N ILE A 67 18.45 -29.41 -2.96
CA ILE A 67 17.32 -28.58 -3.44
C ILE A 67 17.91 -27.30 -4.03
N SER A 68 18.02 -27.31 -5.36
CA SER A 68 18.66 -26.27 -6.15
C SER A 68 18.11 -24.88 -5.85
N HIS A 69 19.01 -23.90 -5.78
CA HIS A 69 18.71 -22.47 -5.72
C HIS A 69 17.56 -22.03 -6.65
N GLY A 70 17.36 -22.72 -7.77
CA GLY A 70 16.28 -22.48 -8.71
C GLY A 70 14.86 -22.72 -8.18
N LEU A 71 14.63 -23.66 -7.26
CA LEU A 71 13.29 -23.89 -6.70
C LEU A 71 12.91 -22.77 -5.72
N ILE A 72 13.83 -22.38 -4.85
CA ILE A 72 13.64 -21.27 -3.90
C ILE A 72 13.38 -19.97 -4.66
N LYS A 73 14.15 -19.71 -5.73
CA LYS A 73 13.94 -18.56 -6.61
C LYS A 73 12.55 -18.58 -7.27
N LYS A 74 12.10 -19.70 -7.82
CA LYS A 74 10.76 -19.79 -8.43
C LYS A 74 9.61 -19.54 -7.45
N ILE A 75 9.69 -20.09 -6.24
CA ILE A 75 8.67 -19.85 -5.19
C ILE A 75 8.64 -18.36 -4.82
N TYR A 76 9.81 -17.74 -4.77
CA TYR A 76 9.98 -16.33 -4.51
C TYR A 76 9.40 -15.44 -5.61
N ASP A 77 9.72 -15.72 -6.87
CA ASP A 77 9.21 -14.96 -8.03
C ASP A 77 7.66 -15.02 -8.06
N LEU A 78 7.07 -16.18 -7.74
CA LEU A 78 5.62 -16.34 -7.61
C LEU A 78 5.06 -15.51 -6.46
N PHE A 79 5.75 -15.44 -5.32
CA PHE A 79 5.35 -14.63 -4.18
C PHE A 79 5.38 -13.12 -4.51
N LEU A 80 6.44 -12.64 -5.16
CA LEU A 80 6.53 -11.24 -5.58
C LEU A 80 5.46 -10.90 -6.63
N ALA A 81 5.22 -11.79 -7.59
CA ALA A 81 4.17 -11.60 -8.58
C ALA A 81 2.77 -11.51 -7.95
N ASP A 82 2.50 -12.35 -6.94
CA ASP A 82 1.25 -12.34 -6.18
C ASP A 82 1.12 -11.09 -5.28
N LEU A 83 2.20 -10.64 -4.64
CA LEU A 83 2.24 -9.38 -3.88
C LEU A 83 1.95 -8.18 -4.79
N ARG A 84 2.54 -8.15 -5.99
CA ARG A 84 2.30 -7.12 -6.99
C ARG A 84 0.84 -7.06 -7.42
N ASP A 85 0.30 -8.19 -7.90
CA ASP A 85 -1.09 -8.28 -8.38
C ASP A 85 -2.10 -7.86 -7.29
N LYS A 86 -1.89 -8.32 -6.05
CA LYS A 86 -2.75 -7.97 -4.93
C LYS A 86 -2.65 -6.50 -4.54
N THR A 87 -1.45 -5.91 -4.54
CA THR A 87 -1.29 -4.50 -4.20
C THR A 87 -1.96 -3.61 -5.24
N ILE A 88 -1.85 -3.96 -6.53
CA ILE A 88 -2.56 -3.26 -7.61
C ILE A 88 -4.08 -3.38 -7.42
N LYS A 89 -4.59 -4.56 -7.07
CA LYS A 89 -6.02 -4.73 -6.76
C LYS A 89 -6.47 -3.94 -5.54
N GLN A 90 -5.66 -3.80 -4.50
CA GLN A 90 -5.95 -2.89 -3.38
C GLN A 90 -6.04 -1.43 -3.85
N ILE A 91 -5.12 -1.01 -4.73
CA ILE A 91 -5.13 0.33 -5.35
C ILE A 91 -6.45 0.55 -6.09
N ASP A 92 -6.89 -0.42 -6.88
CA ASP A 92 -8.15 -0.33 -7.59
C ASP A 92 -9.36 -0.19 -6.65
N VAL A 93 -9.39 -0.97 -5.56
CA VAL A 93 -10.48 -0.91 -4.57
C VAL A 93 -10.56 0.46 -3.91
N PHE A 94 -9.47 0.99 -3.35
CA PHE A 94 -9.55 2.31 -2.68
C PHE A 94 -9.76 3.46 -3.68
N THR A 95 -9.24 3.35 -4.90
CA THR A 95 -9.48 4.33 -5.98
C THR A 95 -10.96 4.35 -6.36
N LYS A 96 -11.59 3.17 -6.48
CA LYS A 96 -13.03 3.03 -6.76
C LYS A 96 -13.87 3.65 -5.64
N CYS A 97 -13.53 3.38 -4.39
CA CYS A 97 -14.22 3.95 -3.24
C CYS A 97 -14.06 5.48 -3.20
N ALA A 98 -12.85 5.99 -3.44
CA ALA A 98 -12.59 7.41 -3.49
C ALA A 98 -13.40 8.14 -4.57
N LYS A 99 -13.71 7.51 -5.71
CA LYS A 99 -14.63 8.08 -6.72
C LYS A 99 -16.08 8.20 -6.24
N LEU A 100 -16.51 7.33 -5.34
CA LEU A 100 -17.86 7.30 -4.79
C LEU A 100 -18.03 8.18 -3.54
N TYR A 101 -16.91 8.62 -2.94
CA TYR A 101 -16.91 9.31 -1.67
C TYR A 101 -17.41 10.76 -1.78
N ASP A 102 -18.49 11.10 -1.08
CA ASP A 102 -19.11 12.43 -1.14
C ASP A 102 -18.84 13.31 0.08
N GLY A 103 -18.06 12.83 1.05
CA GLY A 103 -17.80 13.53 2.31
C GLY A 103 -18.62 13.04 3.50
N SER A 104 -19.72 12.33 3.24
CA SER A 104 -20.66 11.86 4.26
C SER A 104 -20.84 10.34 4.27
N ASN A 105 -20.66 9.67 3.13
CA ASN A 105 -20.90 8.24 2.95
C ASN A 105 -19.70 7.33 3.28
N LEU A 106 -18.76 7.77 4.12
CA LEU A 106 -17.53 7.01 4.36
C LEU A 106 -17.80 5.65 5.02
N ASP A 107 -18.70 5.63 6.00
CA ASP A 107 -19.00 4.40 6.76
C ASP A 107 -19.72 3.37 5.87
N ASP A 108 -20.63 3.81 5.00
CA ASP A 108 -21.29 2.95 4.00
C ASP A 108 -20.27 2.34 3.02
N LEU A 109 -19.30 3.13 2.56
CA LEU A 109 -18.23 2.65 1.69
C LEU A 109 -17.34 1.63 2.42
N LEU A 110 -17.03 1.86 3.69
CA LEU A 110 -16.26 0.92 4.50
C LEU A 110 -17.04 -0.39 4.70
N GLU A 111 -18.32 -0.34 5.03
CA GLU A 111 -19.15 -1.53 5.18
C GLU A 111 -19.16 -2.37 3.89
N LYS A 112 -19.33 -1.71 2.75
CA LYS A 112 -19.45 -2.38 1.45
C LYS A 112 -18.12 -2.95 0.93
N TYR A 113 -17.01 -2.23 1.11
CA TYR A 113 -15.76 -2.54 0.40
C TYR A 113 -14.62 -3.04 1.29
N THR A 114 -14.73 -2.99 2.63
CA THR A 114 -13.66 -3.45 3.53
C THR A 114 -13.27 -4.91 3.26
N LYS A 115 -14.24 -5.80 3.07
CA LYS A 115 -13.98 -7.22 2.78
C LYS A 115 -13.22 -7.40 1.47
N GLU A 116 -13.55 -6.63 0.44
CA GLU A 116 -12.87 -6.66 -0.86
C GLU A 116 -11.44 -6.13 -0.73
N TYR A 117 -11.24 -5.02 -0.01
CA TYR A 117 -9.93 -4.45 0.24
C TYR A 117 -9.01 -5.41 1.03
N LEU A 118 -9.52 -5.99 2.13
CA LEU A 118 -8.77 -6.93 2.98
C LEU A 118 -8.50 -8.27 2.29
N LYS A 119 -9.30 -8.66 1.29
CA LYS A 119 -9.05 -9.86 0.46
C LYS A 119 -7.71 -9.77 -0.29
N TYR A 120 -7.25 -8.56 -0.58
CA TYR A 120 -5.97 -8.32 -1.25
C TYR A 120 -4.86 -7.88 -0.29
N ASP A 121 -5.14 -7.71 0.99
CA ASP A 121 -4.15 -7.37 2.01
C ASP A 121 -3.33 -8.59 2.42
N LEU A 122 -2.04 -8.63 2.05
CA LEU A 122 -1.18 -9.78 2.37
C LEU A 122 -0.98 -9.98 3.87
N THR A 123 -0.86 -8.91 4.64
CA THR A 123 -0.67 -8.98 6.09
C THR A 123 -1.91 -9.59 6.74
N TYR A 124 -3.10 -9.11 6.37
CA TYR A 124 -4.38 -9.66 6.82
C TYR A 124 -4.49 -11.15 6.49
N LYS A 125 -4.17 -11.56 5.25
CA LYS A 125 -4.23 -12.98 4.83
C LYS A 125 -3.24 -13.88 5.54
N SER A 126 -2.07 -13.34 5.87
CA SER A 126 -0.98 -14.07 6.52
C SER A 126 -1.16 -14.19 8.04
N CYS A 127 -2.24 -13.64 8.61
CA CYS A 127 -2.51 -13.66 10.05
C CYS A 127 -3.62 -14.65 10.45
N VAL A 128 -3.49 -15.25 11.64
CA VAL A 128 -4.44 -16.17 12.25
C VAL A 128 -5.65 -15.39 12.77
N LYS A 129 -6.82 -15.61 12.16
CA LYS A 129 -8.06 -14.87 12.45
C LYS A 129 -8.59 -15.00 13.88
N LYS A 130 -8.29 -16.12 14.54
CA LYS A 130 -8.73 -16.42 15.92
C LYS A 130 -7.74 -15.89 16.98
N HIS A 131 -6.62 -15.31 16.56
CA HIS A 131 -5.61 -14.80 17.47
C HIS A 131 -6.13 -13.58 18.25
N GLN A 132 -5.74 -13.43 19.52
CA GLN A 132 -6.23 -12.35 20.39
C GLN A 132 -5.99 -10.95 19.80
N ASN A 133 -4.82 -10.73 19.19
CA ASN A 133 -4.44 -9.45 18.59
C ASN A 133 -5.01 -9.25 17.17
N PHE A 134 -5.76 -10.22 16.63
CA PHE A 134 -6.21 -10.16 15.24
C PHE A 134 -7.18 -9.02 14.97
N LYS A 135 -8.13 -8.78 15.88
CA LYS A 135 -9.10 -7.67 15.74
C LYS A 135 -8.40 -6.30 15.75
N GLU A 136 -7.37 -6.15 16.56
CA GLU A 136 -6.57 -4.93 16.60
C GLU A 136 -5.83 -4.72 15.28
N LEU A 137 -5.18 -5.77 14.75
CA LEU A 137 -4.55 -5.75 13.44
C LEU A 137 -5.52 -5.35 12.32
N GLU A 138 -6.70 -5.97 12.30
CA GLU A 138 -7.76 -5.67 11.34
C GLU A 138 -8.20 -4.20 11.43
N SER A 139 -8.35 -3.67 12.64
CA SER A 139 -8.68 -2.26 12.84
C SER A 139 -7.63 -1.30 12.27
N TYR A 140 -6.34 -1.64 12.35
CA TYR A 140 -5.29 -0.84 11.73
C TYR A 140 -5.39 -0.87 10.21
N GLN A 141 -5.68 -2.02 9.61
CA GLN A 141 -5.86 -2.12 8.16
C GLN A 141 -7.09 -1.38 7.65
N ILE A 142 -8.20 -1.39 8.40
CA ILE A 142 -9.40 -0.62 8.09
C ILE A 142 -9.10 0.88 8.19
N ASN A 143 -8.35 1.33 9.18
CA ASN A 143 -7.94 2.73 9.31
C ASN A 143 -7.01 3.18 8.16
N THR A 144 -6.09 2.32 7.72
CA THR A 144 -5.28 2.56 6.51
C THR A 144 -6.18 2.72 5.29
N PHE A 145 -7.17 1.84 5.12
CA PHE A 145 -8.13 1.91 4.01
C PHE A 145 -8.94 3.21 4.03
N LYS A 146 -9.50 3.55 5.19
CA LYS A 146 -10.25 4.80 5.44
C LYS A 146 -9.42 6.02 5.03
N HIS A 147 -8.17 6.08 5.48
CA HIS A 147 -7.28 7.19 5.17
C HIS A 147 -6.98 7.27 3.66
N ARG A 148 -6.71 6.13 3.02
CA ARG A 148 -6.47 6.06 1.56
C ARG A 148 -7.66 6.58 0.76
N ILE A 149 -8.90 6.20 1.09
CA ILE A 149 -10.11 6.70 0.41
C ILE A 149 -10.17 8.22 0.44
N VAL A 150 -10.02 8.80 1.64
CA VAL A 150 -10.15 10.25 1.85
C VAL A 150 -9.05 11.03 1.14
N GLN A 151 -7.77 10.64 1.29
CA GLN A 151 -6.68 11.36 0.63
C GLN A 151 -6.70 11.17 -0.88
N THR A 152 -7.05 9.98 -1.36
CA THR A 152 -7.18 9.74 -2.79
C THR A 152 -8.29 10.60 -3.39
N ASN A 153 -9.46 10.72 -2.75
CA ASN A 153 -10.51 11.63 -3.23
C ASN A 153 -10.00 13.08 -3.29
N LYS A 154 -9.32 13.58 -2.25
CA LYS A 154 -8.72 14.93 -2.28
C LYS A 154 -7.76 15.11 -3.46
N MET A 155 -6.85 14.17 -3.68
CA MET A 155 -5.88 14.22 -4.80
C MET A 155 -6.54 14.15 -6.17
N MET A 156 -7.61 13.37 -6.32
CA MET A 156 -8.39 13.33 -7.57
C MET A 156 -9.05 14.68 -7.88
N ALA A 157 -9.50 15.40 -6.84
CA ALA A 157 -10.18 16.69 -6.95
C ALA A 157 -9.26 17.88 -7.27
N CYS A 158 -7.94 17.66 -7.36
CA CYS A 158 -6.96 18.71 -7.64
C CYS A 158 -7.32 19.52 -8.91
N ASP A 159 -7.52 20.83 -8.74
CA ASP A 159 -8.00 21.74 -9.79
C ASP A 159 -6.89 22.31 -10.71
N GLY A 160 -5.63 21.94 -10.48
CA GLY A 160 -4.48 22.37 -11.28
C GLY A 160 -4.27 21.60 -12.60
N GLN A 161 -3.48 22.19 -13.51
CA GLN A 161 -2.90 21.46 -14.64
C GLN A 161 -1.72 20.58 -14.19
N ALA A 162 -2.02 19.50 -13.48
CA ALA A 162 -1.00 18.53 -13.09
C ALA A 162 -0.50 17.73 -14.30
N SER A 163 0.82 17.61 -14.40
CA SER A 163 1.52 16.76 -15.37
C SER A 163 2.10 15.49 -14.73
N SER A 164 2.22 15.48 -13.41
CA SER A 164 2.70 14.36 -12.58
C SER A 164 1.87 14.21 -11.30
N ASP A 165 2.02 13.07 -10.63
CA ASP A 165 1.53 12.86 -9.27
C ASP A 165 2.17 13.81 -8.26
N LYS A 166 3.46 14.14 -8.42
CA LYS A 166 4.15 15.16 -7.62
C LYS A 166 3.49 16.53 -7.72
N ASP A 167 3.03 16.93 -8.91
CA ASP A 167 2.28 18.20 -9.08
C ASP A 167 0.95 18.17 -8.32
N ILE A 168 0.25 17.04 -8.33
CA ILE A 168 -0.99 16.85 -7.55
C ILE A 168 -0.70 16.96 -6.04
N VAL A 169 0.37 16.32 -5.57
CA VAL A 169 0.78 16.37 -4.16
C VAL A 169 1.08 17.81 -3.73
N ARG A 170 1.85 18.57 -4.52
CA ARG A 170 2.11 20.00 -4.22
C ARG A 170 0.83 20.80 -4.16
N GLU A 171 -0.05 20.61 -5.14
CA GLU A 171 -1.27 21.40 -5.24
C GLU A 171 -2.22 21.15 -4.08
N ILE A 172 -2.31 19.92 -3.57
CA ILE A 172 -3.19 19.58 -2.45
C ILE A 172 -2.62 20.01 -1.10
N TYR A 173 -1.35 19.75 -0.85
CA TYR A 173 -0.77 19.92 0.48
C TYR A 173 -0.07 21.26 0.67
N LYS A 174 0.24 21.98 -0.41
CA LYS A 174 0.88 23.31 -0.47
C LYS A 174 2.31 23.37 0.09
N ASP A 175 2.62 22.62 1.13
CA ASP A 175 3.92 22.58 1.79
C ASP A 175 4.34 21.15 2.21
N TYR A 176 5.65 20.99 2.42
CA TYR A 176 6.28 19.72 2.80
C TYR A 176 5.78 19.18 4.14
N ASP A 177 5.64 20.03 5.17
CA ASP A 177 5.29 19.60 6.52
C ASP A 177 3.86 19.09 6.60
N THR A 178 2.95 19.71 5.86
CA THR A 178 1.57 19.27 5.71
C THR A 178 1.50 17.93 5.00
N ALA A 179 2.21 17.78 3.87
CA ALA A 179 2.23 16.52 3.15
C ALA A 179 2.88 15.40 3.98
N LYS A 180 3.95 15.70 4.71
CA LYS A 180 4.67 14.76 5.58
C LYS A 180 3.80 14.27 6.73
N ARG A 181 3.06 15.19 7.37
CA ARG A 181 2.12 14.86 8.43
C ARG A 181 1.02 13.92 7.96
N GLU A 182 0.45 14.15 6.78
CA GLU A 182 -0.57 13.25 6.20
C GLU A 182 0.04 11.90 5.79
N LEU A 183 1.25 11.88 5.23
CA LEU A 183 1.99 10.65 4.95
C LEU A 183 2.22 9.81 6.23
N TYR A 184 2.66 10.43 7.33
CA TYR A 184 2.83 9.73 8.61
C TYR A 184 1.52 9.24 9.21
N LYS A 185 0.40 9.94 9.02
CA LYS A 185 -0.91 9.42 9.43
C LYS A 185 -1.25 8.15 8.67
N GLN A 186 -1.04 8.14 7.35
CA GLN A 186 -1.28 6.96 6.51
C GLN A 186 -0.38 5.80 6.92
N ILE A 187 0.93 6.04 6.97
CA ILE A 187 1.93 5.00 7.25
C ILE A 187 1.89 4.57 8.73
N GLY A 188 1.44 5.43 9.64
CA GLY A 188 1.38 5.15 11.06
C GLY A 188 0.47 3.98 11.42
N TYR A 189 -0.63 3.77 10.70
CA TYR A 189 -1.46 2.58 10.89
C TYR A 189 -0.76 1.31 10.41
N THR A 190 -0.06 1.36 9.27
CA THR A 190 0.79 0.26 8.78
C THR A 190 1.90 -0.06 9.79
N GLN A 191 2.56 0.95 10.34
CA GLN A 191 3.59 0.78 11.39
C GLN A 191 3.04 0.08 12.62
N LYS A 192 1.84 0.48 13.08
CA LYS A 192 1.18 -0.14 14.24
C LYS A 192 0.87 -1.61 13.97
N ALA A 193 0.35 -1.94 12.79
CA ALA A 193 0.09 -3.33 12.38
C ALA A 193 1.39 -4.15 12.36
N ILE A 194 2.48 -3.60 11.81
CA ILE A 194 3.79 -4.26 11.77
C ILE A 194 4.34 -4.45 13.19
N ASN A 195 4.29 -3.43 14.04
CA ASN A 195 4.77 -3.50 15.41
C ASN A 195 3.99 -4.54 16.24
N LEU A 196 2.69 -4.68 16.00
CA LEU A 196 1.86 -5.69 16.64
C LEU A 196 2.34 -7.11 16.26
N ILE A 197 2.66 -7.33 14.99
CA ILE A 197 3.23 -8.59 14.50
C ILE A 197 4.62 -8.87 15.11
N PHE A 198 5.45 -7.84 15.25
CA PHE A 198 6.78 -8.00 15.88
C PHE A 198 6.70 -8.29 17.38
N LYS A 199 5.71 -7.73 18.07
CA LYS A 199 5.47 -8.00 19.49
C LYS A 199 4.95 -9.41 19.74
N ASP A 200 4.11 -9.92 18.83
CA ASP A 200 3.53 -11.25 18.93
C ASP A 200 3.48 -11.92 17.57
N ASP A 201 4.58 -12.58 17.20
CA ASP A 201 4.72 -13.22 15.89
C ASP A 201 3.88 -14.51 15.75
N SER A 202 3.24 -14.98 16.83
CA SER A 202 2.36 -16.14 16.82
C SER A 202 1.06 -15.85 16.05
N ILE A 203 0.75 -14.56 15.84
CA ILE A 203 -0.32 -14.13 14.94
C ILE A 203 -0.08 -14.54 13.49
N LEU A 204 1.18 -14.75 13.05
CA LEU A 204 1.48 -15.11 11.68
C LEU A 204 1.21 -16.59 11.41
N LYS A 205 0.43 -16.87 10.37
CA LYS A 205 0.20 -18.19 9.78
C LYS A 205 1.36 -18.56 8.85
N VAL A 206 2.57 -18.57 9.38
CA VAL A 206 3.81 -18.86 8.66
C VAL A 206 4.56 -19.97 9.38
N ASN A 207 5.20 -20.86 8.63
CA ASN A 207 6.00 -21.94 9.22
C ASN A 207 7.11 -21.34 10.13
N PRO A 208 7.28 -21.83 11.37
CA PRO A 208 8.30 -21.33 12.31
C PRO A 208 9.71 -21.25 11.73
N ILE A 209 10.08 -22.15 10.81
CA ILE A 209 11.41 -22.20 10.19
C ILE A 209 11.71 -20.90 9.43
N ILE A 210 10.74 -20.42 8.65
CA ILE A 210 10.86 -19.25 7.77
C ILE A 210 10.27 -17.97 8.39
N LYS A 211 9.65 -18.06 9.57
CA LYS A 211 9.00 -16.93 10.22
C LYS A 211 9.95 -15.75 10.43
N ARG A 212 11.16 -16.01 10.94
CA ARG A 212 12.15 -14.95 11.19
C ARG A 212 12.60 -14.24 9.90
N PRO A 213 13.00 -14.95 8.83
CA PRO A 213 13.24 -14.32 7.54
C PRO A 213 12.06 -13.49 7.03
N VAL A 214 10.82 -13.97 7.13
CA VAL A 214 9.63 -13.21 6.72
C VAL A 214 9.48 -11.91 7.52
N LEU A 215 9.73 -11.95 8.83
CA LEU A 215 9.70 -10.74 9.67
C LEU A 215 10.81 -9.76 9.28
N ASP A 216 12.04 -10.24 9.07
CA ASP A 216 13.16 -9.35 8.68
C ASP A 216 12.87 -8.65 7.34
N VAL A 217 12.30 -9.38 6.38
CA VAL A 217 11.84 -8.85 5.09
C VAL A 217 10.73 -7.81 5.26
N LEU A 218 9.74 -8.10 6.10
CA LEU A 218 8.63 -7.19 6.37
C LEU A 218 9.13 -5.85 6.94
N ARG A 219 10.08 -5.91 7.88
CA ARG A 219 10.74 -4.71 8.44
C ARG A 219 11.54 -3.96 7.40
N MET A 220 12.41 -4.65 6.65
CA MET A 220 13.24 -4.02 5.62
C MET A 220 12.39 -3.33 4.55
N GLY A 221 11.37 -4.01 4.03
CA GLY A 221 10.47 -3.44 3.03
C GLY A 221 9.69 -2.23 3.55
N TYR A 222 9.26 -2.27 4.82
CA TYR A 222 8.60 -1.14 5.46
C TYR A 222 9.54 0.06 5.67
N GLU A 223 10.73 -0.17 6.21
CA GLU A 223 11.74 0.88 6.45
C GLU A 223 12.16 1.54 5.14
N TYR A 224 12.39 0.73 4.10
CA TYR A 224 12.64 1.23 2.75
C TYR A 224 11.49 2.10 2.25
N ALA A 225 10.24 1.60 2.29
CA ALA A 225 9.09 2.33 1.79
C ALA A 225 8.89 3.66 2.53
N LEU A 226 9.05 3.69 3.85
CA LEU A 226 8.95 4.92 4.63
C LEU A 226 10.03 5.93 4.22
N ASN A 227 11.29 5.50 4.16
CA ASN A 227 12.40 6.39 3.80
C ASN A 227 12.25 6.90 2.37
N HIS A 228 11.94 6.01 1.43
CA HIS A 228 11.75 6.34 0.03
C HIS A 228 10.61 7.35 -0.18
N LEU A 229 9.46 7.14 0.48
CA LEU A 229 8.34 8.09 0.40
C LEU A 229 8.68 9.45 1.00
N ILE A 230 9.47 9.50 2.08
CA ILE A 230 9.92 10.76 2.69
C ILE A 230 10.89 11.51 1.78
N GLU A 231 11.84 10.82 1.15
CA GLU A 231 12.76 11.43 0.18
C GLU A 231 12.02 11.89 -1.07
N ASN A 232 11.12 11.08 -1.63
CA ASN A 232 10.28 11.49 -2.76
C ASN A 232 9.42 12.72 -2.42
N LEU A 233 9.00 12.84 -1.16
CA LEU A 233 8.29 14.02 -0.69
C LEU A 233 9.20 15.25 -0.61
N LYS A 234 10.43 15.13 -0.09
CA LYS A 234 11.40 16.22 -0.11
C LYS A 234 11.68 16.68 -1.54
N ASP A 235 11.93 15.75 -2.45
CA ASP A 235 12.12 16.03 -3.88
C ASP A 235 10.90 16.69 -4.52
N THR A 236 9.71 16.39 -4.00
CA THR A 236 8.50 17.04 -4.45
C THR A 236 8.50 18.52 -4.07
N PHE A 237 8.99 18.91 -2.89
CA PHE A 237 8.90 20.29 -2.40
C PHE A 237 10.21 21.11 -2.46
N ASN A 238 11.35 20.52 -2.81
CA ASN A 238 12.66 21.19 -2.95
C ASN A 238 12.85 21.92 -4.30
N LYS A 239 11.80 22.56 -4.83
CA LYS A 239 11.89 23.42 -6.02
C LYS A 239 11.73 24.88 -5.66
#